data_AF-A0A1X2F604-F1
#
_entry.id   AF-A0A1X2F604-F1
#
_cell.length_a   1.000
_cell.length_b   1.000
_cell.length_c   1.000
_cell.angle_alpha   90.00
_cell.angle_beta   90.00
_cell.angle_gamma   90.00
#
_symmetry.space_group_name_H-M   'P 1'
#
loop_
_entity.id
_entity.type
_entity.pdbx_description
1 polymer ?
#
loop_
_entity_poly.entity_id
_entity_poly.type
_entity_poly.pdbx_seq_one_letter_code
_entity_poly.pdbx_strand_id
1 'polypeptide(L)'
;MWCPSATLSMWVNAWLAGAAAPDDVLDALSQWAPTHSVTAYDSGAAARTGLPWPELEDSGSVSLLQTLRTAVGGGTSMPAITVAQPVPGDVRGLPAGTQFQRDALAVGEAVMVTHDELDGVGLVPEFEYFELDDVEMASAFEPEPRALSWTVYSVPTMPVAEYFDLGEAEYELRAAVRSAAETLGALRAGVGIDVEDPRGMVEQILEANRLHRIPDHAPTRAVRVLETAAHVDAIIAVSSGLMPIGLQSSSEVQIAGDALRPLALVVRSARLAALNAILRSAWRD
;
A
#
# COMPACT_ATOMS: atom_id res chain seq x y z
N MET A 1 -1.94 0.67 7.01
CA MET A 1 -2.58 -0.50 6.39
C MET A 1 -1.57 -1.31 5.59
N TRP A 2 -1.70 -2.63 5.58
CA TRP A 2 -1.05 -3.44 4.55
C TRP A 2 -1.72 -3.17 3.20
N CYS A 3 -0.99 -3.35 2.11
CA CYS A 3 -1.58 -3.34 0.77
C CYS A 3 -0.83 -4.32 -0.13
N PRO A 4 -1.46 -4.79 -1.22
CA PRO A 4 -0.82 -5.65 -2.21
C PRO A 4 0.53 -5.10 -2.69
N SER A 5 0.62 -3.81 -3.01
CA SER A 5 1.85 -3.18 -3.51
C SER A 5 3.01 -3.26 -2.51
N ALA A 6 2.71 -3.05 -1.22
CA ALA A 6 3.70 -3.16 -0.15
C ALA A 6 4.19 -4.60 0.03
N THR A 7 3.25 -5.55 0.02
CA THR A 7 3.54 -6.99 0.11
C THR A 7 4.41 -7.43 -1.06
N LEU A 8 4.00 -7.14 -2.29
CA LEU A 8 4.73 -7.46 -3.50
C LEU A 8 6.15 -6.88 -3.45
N SER A 9 6.28 -5.59 -3.13
CA SER A 9 7.58 -4.92 -3.12
C SER A 9 8.54 -5.49 -2.07
N MET A 10 8.05 -5.80 -0.87
CA MET A 10 8.88 -6.39 0.20
C MET A 10 9.38 -7.77 -0.17
N TRP A 11 8.48 -8.66 -0.57
CA TRP A 11 8.81 -10.04 -0.84
C TRP A 11 9.60 -10.22 -2.13
N VAL A 12 9.30 -9.44 -3.19
CA VAL A 12 10.06 -9.51 -4.44
C VAL A 12 11.45 -8.94 -4.26
N ASN A 13 11.65 -7.84 -3.51
CA ASN A 13 13.01 -7.38 -3.19
C ASN A 13 13.79 -8.42 -2.38
N ALA A 14 13.15 -9.07 -1.40
CA ALA A 14 13.76 -10.15 -0.62
C ALA A 14 14.21 -11.30 -1.52
N TRP A 15 13.35 -11.72 -2.43
CA TRP A 15 13.61 -12.78 -3.39
C TRP A 15 14.73 -12.44 -4.37
N LEU A 16 14.70 -11.22 -4.93
CA LEU A 16 15.74 -10.75 -5.84
C LEU A 16 17.10 -10.58 -5.17
N ALA A 17 17.11 -10.28 -3.86
CA ALA A 17 18.33 -10.25 -3.04
C ALA A 17 18.79 -11.64 -2.56
N GLY A 18 18.03 -12.71 -2.83
CA GLY A 18 18.32 -14.06 -2.36
C GLY A 18 18.00 -14.32 -0.88
N ALA A 19 17.30 -13.40 -0.22
CA ALA A 19 16.86 -13.50 1.17
C ALA A 19 15.49 -14.19 1.35
N ALA A 20 14.82 -14.56 0.24
CA ALA A 20 13.56 -15.32 0.24
C ALA A 20 13.47 -16.20 -1.02
N ALA A 21 12.66 -17.26 -0.96
CA ALA A 21 12.33 -18.10 -2.11
C ALA A 21 11.20 -17.45 -2.95
N PRO A 22 11.08 -17.80 -4.24
CA PRO A 22 9.93 -17.36 -5.05
C PRO A 22 8.58 -17.79 -4.43
N ASP A 23 8.53 -18.97 -3.79
CA ASP A 23 7.32 -19.47 -3.14
C ASP A 23 6.88 -18.60 -1.96
N ASP A 24 7.82 -17.99 -1.23
CA ASP A 24 7.48 -17.06 -0.14
C ASP A 24 6.74 -15.81 -0.67
N VAL A 25 7.07 -15.37 -1.89
CA VAL A 25 6.36 -14.27 -2.56
C VAL A 25 4.93 -14.68 -2.89
N LEU A 26 4.74 -15.88 -3.45
CA LEU A 26 3.42 -16.39 -3.83
C LEU A 26 2.55 -16.62 -2.59
N ASP A 27 3.11 -17.20 -1.54
CA ASP A 27 2.43 -17.40 -0.26
C ASP A 27 1.98 -16.06 0.35
N ALA A 28 2.85 -15.05 0.35
CA ALA A 28 2.51 -13.73 0.88
C ALA A 28 1.41 -13.04 0.06
N LEU A 29 1.45 -13.15 -1.28
CA LEU A 29 0.44 -12.58 -2.16
C LEU A 29 -0.91 -13.30 -2.05
N SER A 30 -0.93 -14.62 -1.84
CA SER A 30 -2.15 -15.41 -1.71
C SER A 30 -3.06 -14.99 -0.55
N GLN A 31 -2.53 -14.23 0.42
CA GLN A 31 -3.32 -13.62 1.49
C GLN A 31 -4.25 -12.50 1.00
N TRP A 32 -3.98 -11.94 -0.19
CA TRP A 32 -4.79 -10.88 -0.80
C TRP A 32 -5.86 -11.43 -1.74
N ALA A 33 -5.52 -12.41 -2.57
CA ALA A 33 -6.45 -13.07 -3.46
C ALA A 33 -5.90 -14.46 -3.84
N PRO A 34 -6.76 -15.46 -4.12
CA PRO A 34 -6.29 -16.80 -4.46
C PRO A 34 -5.62 -16.87 -5.85
N THR A 35 -5.93 -15.94 -6.75
CA THR A 35 -5.37 -15.89 -8.10
C THR A 35 -4.83 -14.50 -8.40
N HIS A 36 -3.63 -14.43 -8.98
CA HIS A 36 -3.06 -13.19 -9.49
C HIS A 36 -2.78 -13.29 -10.99
N SER A 37 -3.13 -12.25 -11.72
CA SER A 37 -2.80 -12.08 -13.14
C SER A 37 -1.95 -10.84 -13.38
N VAL A 38 -1.25 -10.80 -14.51
CA VAL A 38 -0.47 -9.63 -14.93
C VAL A 38 -0.66 -9.36 -16.42
N THR A 39 -0.84 -8.09 -16.78
CA THR A 39 -1.07 -7.64 -18.16
C THR A 39 -0.29 -6.36 -18.46
N ALA A 40 0.09 -6.16 -19.72
CA ALA A 40 0.71 -4.91 -20.16
C ALA A 40 -0.39 -3.90 -20.55
N TYR A 41 -0.24 -2.64 -20.12
CA TYR A 41 -1.10 -1.53 -20.52
C TYR A 41 -0.75 -0.95 -21.89
N ASP A 42 0.53 -1.04 -22.26
CA ASP A 42 1.05 -0.47 -23.49
C ASP A 42 2.22 -1.32 -24.04
N SER A 43 2.58 -1.08 -25.30
CA SER A 43 3.65 -1.81 -25.98
C SER A 43 5.03 -1.59 -25.36
N GLY A 44 5.26 -0.45 -24.68
CA GLY A 44 6.50 -0.17 -23.97
C GLY A 44 6.66 -1.01 -22.71
N ALA A 45 5.57 -1.22 -21.97
CA ALA A 45 5.51 -2.13 -20.82
C ALA A 45 5.75 -3.57 -21.27
N ALA A 46 5.06 -4.01 -22.33
CA ALA A 46 5.23 -5.33 -22.92
C ALA A 46 6.68 -5.60 -23.33
N ALA A 47 7.31 -4.66 -24.05
CA ALA A 47 8.70 -4.78 -24.48
C ALA A 47 9.70 -4.91 -23.31
N ARG A 48 9.43 -4.28 -22.16
CA ARG A 48 10.31 -4.30 -20.98
C ARG A 48 10.08 -5.50 -20.06
N THR A 49 8.95 -6.17 -20.18
CA THR A 49 8.54 -7.22 -19.25
C THR A 49 8.38 -8.59 -19.91
N GLY A 50 8.37 -8.65 -21.23
CA GLY A 50 8.09 -9.86 -22.00
C GLY A 50 6.62 -10.27 -22.00
N LEU A 51 5.71 -9.41 -21.54
CA LEU A 51 4.26 -9.64 -21.58
C LEU A 51 3.71 -9.56 -23.00
N PRO A 52 2.63 -10.30 -23.31
CA PRO A 52 1.96 -10.19 -24.60
C PRO A 52 1.28 -8.82 -24.77
N TRP A 53 1.26 -8.32 -26.01
CA TRP A 53 0.53 -7.12 -26.42
C TRP A 53 0.27 -7.15 -27.94
N PRO A 54 -0.92 -6.79 -28.43
CA PRO A 54 -2.07 -6.23 -27.72
C PRO A 54 -3.04 -7.29 -27.17
N GLU A 55 -2.70 -8.57 -27.26
CA GLU A 55 -3.52 -9.65 -26.71
C GLU A 55 -3.48 -9.61 -25.18
N LEU A 56 -4.62 -9.25 -24.57
CA LEU A 56 -4.81 -9.19 -23.12
C LEU A 56 -5.10 -10.58 -22.55
N GLU A 57 -4.15 -11.50 -22.70
CA GLU A 57 -4.22 -12.78 -22.00
C GLU A 57 -3.72 -12.59 -20.57
N ASP A 58 -4.62 -12.76 -19.60
CA ASP A 58 -4.30 -12.73 -18.17
C ASP A 58 -3.26 -13.81 -17.85
N SER A 59 -2.01 -13.37 -17.70
CA SER A 59 -0.90 -14.24 -17.42
C SER A 59 -0.86 -14.52 -15.91
N GLY A 60 -0.95 -15.79 -15.50
CA GLY A 60 -1.08 -16.18 -14.09
C GLY A 60 0.11 -15.80 -13.19
N SER A 61 0.07 -16.18 -11.91
CA SER A 61 0.97 -15.63 -10.87
C SER A 61 2.46 -15.95 -11.07
N VAL A 62 2.80 -17.07 -11.72
CA VAL A 62 4.19 -17.37 -12.11
C VAL A 62 4.71 -16.37 -13.14
N SER A 63 3.84 -15.90 -14.04
CA SER A 63 4.18 -14.86 -15.00
C SER A 63 4.47 -13.53 -14.33
N LEU A 64 3.79 -13.18 -13.23
CA LEU A 64 4.11 -11.96 -12.45
C LEU A 64 5.55 -11.95 -11.95
N LEU A 65 6.04 -13.08 -11.40
CA LEU A 65 7.43 -13.19 -10.95
C LEU A 65 8.42 -13.07 -12.13
N GLN A 66 8.11 -13.68 -13.27
CA GLN A 66 8.92 -13.55 -14.47
C GLN A 66 8.92 -12.13 -15.03
N THR A 67 7.77 -11.47 -15.06
CA THR A 67 7.59 -10.06 -15.44
C THR A 67 8.47 -9.17 -14.59
N LEU A 68 8.42 -9.31 -13.25
CA LEU A 68 9.21 -8.48 -12.34
C LEU A 68 10.71 -8.73 -12.48
N ARG A 69 11.14 -9.99 -12.62
CA ARG A 69 12.54 -10.32 -12.88
C ARG A 69 13.03 -9.72 -14.20
N THR A 70 12.22 -9.81 -15.25
CA THR A 70 12.55 -9.25 -16.57
C THR A 70 12.61 -7.72 -16.51
N ALA A 71 11.66 -7.10 -15.81
CA ALA A 71 11.57 -5.65 -15.66
C ALA A 71 12.70 -5.04 -14.82
N VAL A 72 13.21 -5.77 -13.82
CA VAL A 72 14.38 -5.35 -13.02
C VAL A 72 15.67 -5.52 -13.82
N GLY A 73 15.76 -6.56 -14.63
CA GLY A 73 17.00 -6.93 -15.33
C GLY A 73 17.96 -7.71 -14.43
N GLY A 74 19.23 -7.76 -14.80
CA GLY A 74 20.27 -8.50 -14.07
C GLY A 74 21.23 -7.57 -13.32
N GLY A 75 21.71 -8.01 -12.15
CA GLY A 75 22.86 -7.39 -11.48
C GLY A 75 22.56 -6.25 -10.50
N THR A 76 21.30 -6.09 -10.07
CA THR A 76 20.99 -5.09 -9.05
C THR A 76 21.71 -5.39 -7.73
N SER A 77 22.21 -4.33 -7.09
CA SER A 77 22.82 -4.35 -5.74
C SER A 77 22.00 -3.57 -4.71
N MET A 78 20.84 -3.06 -5.13
CA MET A 78 19.98 -2.20 -4.35
C MET A 78 18.50 -2.56 -4.61
N PRO A 79 17.55 -2.10 -3.79
CA PRO A 79 16.14 -2.34 -4.08
C PRO A 79 15.73 -1.66 -5.40
N ALA A 80 15.38 -2.46 -6.40
CA ALA A 80 14.90 -1.99 -7.70
C ALA A 80 13.38 -1.78 -7.73
N ILE A 81 12.67 -2.28 -6.70
CA ILE A 81 11.22 -2.22 -6.60
C ILE A 81 10.86 -1.34 -5.41
N THR A 82 10.00 -0.35 -5.62
CA THR A 82 9.55 0.61 -4.60
C THR A 82 8.04 0.76 -4.60
N VAL A 83 7.48 1.23 -3.50
CA VAL A 83 6.04 1.43 -3.31
C VAL A 83 5.71 2.90 -3.38
N ALA A 84 4.63 3.25 -4.08
CA ALA A 84 3.97 4.54 -3.98
C ALA A 84 2.56 4.35 -3.39
N GLN A 85 2.15 5.25 -2.50
CA GLN A 85 0.81 5.24 -1.90
C GLN A 85 0.15 6.61 -2.10
N PRO A 86 -0.19 6.98 -3.34
CA PRO A 86 -0.73 8.30 -3.64
C PRO A 86 -2.08 8.54 -2.95
N VAL A 87 -2.35 9.80 -2.59
CA VAL A 87 -3.68 10.25 -2.12
C VAL A 87 -4.06 11.54 -2.83
N PRO A 88 -5.35 11.90 -2.91
CA PRO A 88 -5.76 13.20 -3.41
C PRO A 88 -5.00 14.34 -2.71
N GLY A 89 -4.26 15.14 -3.49
CA GLY A 89 -3.45 16.26 -2.98
C GLY A 89 -1.98 15.93 -2.66
N ASP A 90 -1.60 14.64 -2.58
CA ASP A 90 -0.20 14.21 -2.43
C ASP A 90 0.12 12.99 -3.32
N VAL A 91 0.62 13.31 -4.52
CA VAL A 91 1.00 12.36 -5.58
C VAL A 91 2.50 12.11 -5.65
N ARG A 92 3.25 12.48 -4.60
CA ARG A 92 4.71 12.28 -4.59
C ARG A 92 5.05 10.81 -4.84
N GLY A 93 6.12 10.59 -5.59
CA GLY A 93 6.56 9.26 -5.99
C GLY A 93 5.91 8.69 -7.25
N LEU A 94 5.09 9.46 -8.00
CA LEU A 94 4.55 9.04 -9.29
C LEU A 94 5.04 9.92 -10.46
N PRO A 95 5.20 9.35 -11.67
CA PRO A 95 5.56 10.11 -12.87
C PRO A 95 4.36 10.95 -13.34
N ALA A 96 4.48 12.27 -13.22
CA ALA A 96 3.39 13.20 -13.47
C ALA A 96 2.87 13.18 -14.93
N GLY A 97 1.57 13.34 -15.12
CA GLY A 97 0.90 13.44 -16.42
C GLY A 97 0.67 12.10 -17.13
N THR A 98 1.07 10.98 -16.54
CA THR A 98 0.93 9.63 -17.14
C THR A 98 -0.43 8.99 -16.85
N GLN A 99 -0.80 7.97 -17.64
CA GLN A 99 -1.93 7.11 -17.28
C GLN A 99 -1.65 6.35 -15.98
N PHE A 100 -0.43 5.83 -15.82
CA PHE A 100 0.00 5.17 -14.59
C PHE A 100 -0.29 6.02 -13.34
N GLN A 101 -0.01 7.33 -13.39
CA GLN A 101 -0.34 8.23 -12.27
C GLN A 101 -1.84 8.27 -11.97
N ARG A 102 -2.69 8.33 -12.99
CA ARG A 102 -4.15 8.42 -12.82
C ARG A 102 -4.70 7.14 -12.20
N ASP A 103 -4.27 5.99 -12.70
CA ASP A 103 -4.77 4.69 -12.23
C ASP A 103 -4.23 4.37 -10.83
N ALA A 104 -2.94 4.65 -10.58
CA ALA A 104 -2.35 4.58 -9.25
C ALA A 104 -3.07 5.49 -8.23
N LEU A 105 -3.49 6.68 -8.64
CA LEU A 105 -4.28 7.60 -7.81
C LEU A 105 -5.68 7.09 -7.52
N ALA A 106 -6.31 6.44 -8.50
CA ALA A 106 -7.66 5.89 -8.35
C ALA A 106 -7.66 4.72 -7.35
N VAL A 107 -6.63 3.86 -7.40
CA VAL A 107 -6.47 2.73 -6.49
C VAL A 107 -5.86 3.14 -5.14
N GLY A 108 -5.02 4.18 -5.12
CA GLY A 108 -4.32 4.66 -3.92
C GLY A 108 -3.00 3.94 -3.62
N GLU A 109 -2.57 3.05 -4.52
CA GLU A 109 -1.30 2.35 -4.42
C GLU A 109 -0.71 2.04 -5.80
N ALA A 110 0.61 1.90 -5.84
CA ALA A 110 1.33 1.41 -6.99
C ALA A 110 2.70 0.85 -6.60
N VAL A 111 3.25 0.03 -7.50
CA VAL A 111 4.63 -0.42 -7.47
C VAL A 111 5.40 0.24 -8.60
N MET A 112 6.63 0.64 -8.30
CA MET A 112 7.57 1.19 -9.27
C MET A 112 8.78 0.27 -9.37
N VAL A 113 9.12 -0.13 -10.59
CA VAL A 113 10.27 -0.97 -10.89
C VAL A 113 11.26 -0.15 -11.73
N THR A 114 12.44 0.09 -11.17
CA THR A 114 13.56 0.70 -11.88
C THR A 114 14.36 -0.37 -12.60
N HIS A 115 14.87 -0.02 -13.79
CA HIS A 115 15.83 -0.83 -14.53
C HIS A 115 17.14 -0.04 -14.65
N ASP A 116 18.29 -0.71 -14.59
CA ASP A 116 19.60 -0.06 -14.56
C ASP A 116 19.97 0.60 -15.91
N GLU A 117 19.55 -0.01 -17.02
CA GLU A 117 19.90 0.43 -18.38
C GLU A 117 18.73 1.00 -19.21
N LEU A 118 17.50 0.93 -18.69
CA LEU A 118 16.26 1.22 -19.43
C LEU A 118 15.34 2.08 -18.58
N ASP A 119 14.33 2.65 -19.22
CA ASP A 119 13.17 3.24 -18.55
C ASP A 119 12.47 2.21 -17.65
N GLY A 120 11.87 2.65 -16.56
CA GLY A 120 11.20 1.76 -15.62
C GLY A 120 9.81 1.31 -16.06
N VAL A 121 9.18 0.51 -15.21
CA VAL A 121 7.76 0.17 -15.31
C VAL A 121 7.03 0.47 -14.01
N GLY A 122 5.74 0.75 -14.11
CA GLY A 122 4.84 0.92 -12.98
C GLY A 122 3.80 -0.20 -12.97
N LEU A 123 3.39 -0.68 -11.80
CA LEU A 123 2.31 -1.65 -11.66
C LEU A 123 1.22 -1.09 -10.76
N VAL A 124 -0.04 -1.28 -11.16
CA VAL A 124 -1.23 -0.93 -10.36
C VAL A 124 -2.03 -2.20 -10.11
N PRO A 125 -2.32 -2.55 -8.85
CA PRO A 125 -3.17 -3.69 -8.52
C PRO A 125 -4.66 -3.32 -8.62
N GLU A 126 -5.50 -4.25 -9.06
CA GLU A 126 -6.96 -4.13 -9.02
C GLU A 126 -7.59 -5.44 -8.54
N PHE A 127 -8.51 -5.34 -7.58
CA PHE A 127 -9.25 -6.50 -7.06
C PHE A 127 -10.42 -6.84 -7.98
N GLU A 128 -10.54 -8.12 -8.31
CA GLU A 128 -11.71 -8.66 -8.99
C GLU A 128 -12.60 -9.38 -7.97
N TYR A 129 -13.89 -9.07 -7.98
CA TYR A 129 -14.89 -9.66 -7.08
C TYR A 129 -15.86 -10.54 -7.86
N PHE A 130 -16.55 -11.44 -7.15
CA PHE A 130 -17.68 -12.16 -7.74
C PHE A 130 -18.83 -11.19 -8.03
N GLU A 131 -19.56 -11.43 -9.12
CA GLU A 131 -20.84 -10.79 -9.34
C GLU A 131 -21.80 -11.30 -8.25
N LEU A 132 -22.14 -10.41 -7.31
CA LEU A 132 -23.08 -10.72 -6.23
C LEU A 132 -24.52 -10.64 -6.75
N ASP A 133 -25.38 -11.54 -6.29
CA ASP A 133 -26.82 -11.39 -6.49
C ASP A 133 -27.45 -10.41 -5.47
N ASP A 134 -28.72 -10.06 -5.69
CA ASP A 134 -29.44 -9.09 -4.82
C ASP A 134 -29.51 -9.54 -3.34
N VAL A 135 -29.40 -10.84 -3.06
CA VAL A 135 -29.48 -11.39 -1.70
C VAL A 135 -28.12 -11.32 -1.02
N GLU A 136 -27.04 -11.60 -1.74
CA GLU A 136 -25.66 -11.49 -1.27
C GLU A 136 -25.24 -10.03 -1.06
N MET A 137 -25.69 -9.13 -1.94
CA MET A 137 -25.44 -7.69 -1.84
C MET A 137 -26.19 -7.02 -0.67
N ALA A 138 -27.25 -7.66 -0.15
CA ALA A 138 -27.95 -7.26 1.06
C ALA A 138 -27.31 -7.81 2.35
N SER A 139 -26.28 -8.65 2.24
CA SER A 139 -25.53 -9.14 3.40
C SER A 139 -24.59 -8.05 3.95
N ALA A 140 -24.32 -8.09 5.26
CA ALA A 140 -23.38 -7.17 5.90
C ALA A 140 -21.91 -7.60 5.74
N PHE A 141 -21.63 -8.64 4.95
CA PHE A 141 -20.27 -9.12 4.72
C PHE A 141 -19.64 -8.39 3.54
N GLU A 142 -18.43 -7.86 3.74
CA GLU A 142 -17.62 -7.37 2.62
C GLU A 142 -17.26 -8.56 1.72
N PRO A 143 -17.43 -8.43 0.38
CA PRO A 143 -17.17 -9.54 -0.53
C PRO A 143 -15.68 -9.89 -0.56
N GLU A 144 -15.37 -11.19 -0.50
CA GLU A 144 -14.00 -11.66 -0.65
C GLU A 144 -13.51 -11.48 -2.10
N PRO A 145 -12.28 -11.00 -2.31
CA PRO A 145 -11.73 -10.85 -3.65
C PRO A 145 -11.48 -12.22 -4.30
N ARG A 146 -11.96 -12.37 -5.53
CA ARG A 146 -11.77 -13.56 -6.37
C ARG A 146 -10.36 -13.62 -6.94
N ALA A 147 -9.85 -12.49 -7.41
CA ALA A 147 -8.53 -12.38 -8.02
C ALA A 147 -7.94 -10.99 -7.80
N LEU A 148 -6.64 -10.85 -8.06
CA LEU A 148 -5.95 -9.57 -8.08
C LEU A 148 -5.16 -9.44 -9.39
N SER A 149 -5.57 -8.51 -10.24
CA SER A 149 -4.90 -8.22 -11.50
C SER A 149 -3.85 -7.13 -11.34
N TRP A 150 -2.73 -7.27 -12.02
CA TRP A 150 -1.64 -6.29 -12.02
C TRP A 150 -1.47 -5.72 -13.43
N THR A 151 -1.82 -4.44 -13.59
CA THR A 151 -1.62 -3.75 -14.87
C THR A 151 -0.25 -3.07 -14.90
N VAL A 152 0.57 -3.39 -15.89
CA VAL A 152 1.94 -2.89 -16.04
C VAL A 152 2.01 -1.76 -17.07
N TYR A 153 2.57 -0.62 -16.68
CA TYR A 153 2.68 0.59 -17.50
C TYR A 153 4.13 0.89 -17.83
N SER A 154 4.37 1.45 -19.02
CA SER A 154 5.67 2.03 -19.34
C SER A 154 5.88 3.33 -18.55
N VAL A 155 7.01 3.44 -17.84
CA VAL A 155 7.41 4.66 -17.13
C VAL A 155 8.71 5.22 -17.72
N PRO A 156 8.63 6.13 -18.70
CA PRO A 156 9.80 6.65 -19.43
C PRO A 156 10.69 7.59 -18.60
N THR A 157 10.21 8.08 -17.47
CA THR A 157 11.02 8.91 -16.58
C THR A 157 10.66 8.55 -15.15
N MET A 158 11.57 7.87 -14.49
CA MET A 158 11.39 7.51 -13.08
C MET A 158 11.47 8.77 -12.21
N PRO A 159 10.53 8.96 -11.28
CA PRO A 159 10.64 10.04 -10.30
C PRO A 159 11.86 9.82 -9.41
N VAL A 160 12.46 10.90 -8.93
CA VAL A 160 13.55 10.82 -7.96
C VAL A 160 13.01 10.18 -6.69
N ALA A 161 13.64 9.11 -6.23
CA ALA A 161 13.25 8.42 -5.01
C ALA A 161 13.35 9.38 -3.81
N GLU A 162 12.23 9.55 -3.10
CA GLU A 162 12.20 10.35 -1.88
C GLU A 162 12.93 9.59 -0.77
N TYR A 163 13.82 10.31 -0.06
CA TYR A 163 14.52 9.75 1.09
C TYR A 163 13.68 9.98 2.34
N PHE A 164 13.25 8.89 2.96
CA PHE A 164 12.55 8.91 4.23
C PHE A 164 13.50 8.41 5.33
N ASP A 165 13.91 9.30 6.22
CA ASP A 165 14.66 8.87 7.41
C ASP A 165 13.71 8.18 8.39
N LEU A 166 14.02 6.93 8.75
CA LEU A 166 13.17 6.14 9.66
C LEU A 166 13.07 6.77 11.05
N GLY A 167 14.15 7.41 11.53
CA GLY A 167 14.16 8.03 12.86
C GLY A 167 13.35 9.31 12.91
N GLU A 168 13.49 10.16 11.91
CA GLU A 168 12.68 11.36 11.74
C GLU A 168 11.20 11.00 11.59
N ALA A 169 10.86 10.04 10.72
CA ALA A 169 9.48 9.64 10.50
C ALA A 169 8.85 9.02 11.77
N GLU A 170 9.61 8.24 12.55
CA GLU A 170 9.16 7.71 13.85
C GLU A 170 8.93 8.83 14.88
N TYR A 171 9.77 9.85 14.90
CA TYR A 171 9.62 11.01 15.77
C TYR A 171 8.37 11.83 15.39
N GLU A 172 8.23 12.17 14.10
CA GLU A 172 7.10 12.92 13.56
C GLU A 172 5.78 12.18 13.81
N LEU A 173 5.75 10.85 13.64
CA LEU A 173 4.56 10.05 13.96
C LEU A 173 4.14 10.20 15.43
N ARG A 174 5.08 10.11 16.38
CA ARG A 174 4.77 10.29 17.81
C ARG A 174 4.32 11.72 18.13
N ALA A 175 4.93 12.72 17.50
CA ALA A 175 4.55 14.11 17.67
C ALA A 175 3.15 14.40 17.13
N ALA A 176 2.84 13.90 15.93
CA ALA A 176 1.54 14.07 15.29
C ALA A 176 0.42 13.37 16.06
N VAL A 177 0.64 12.14 16.54
CA VAL A 177 -0.34 11.42 17.39
C VAL A 177 -0.65 12.22 18.66
N ARG A 178 0.37 12.78 19.31
CA ARG A 178 0.19 13.61 20.51
C ARG A 178 -0.63 14.87 20.21
N SER A 179 -0.26 15.59 19.16
CA SER A 179 -0.96 16.80 18.71
C SER A 179 -2.42 16.55 18.34
N ALA A 180 -2.69 15.44 17.63
CA ALA A 180 -4.05 15.03 17.29
C ALA A 180 -4.86 14.67 18.54
N ALA A 181 -4.27 13.96 19.51
CA ALA A 181 -4.93 13.63 20.78
C ALA A 181 -5.26 14.88 21.61
N GLU A 182 -4.37 15.87 21.67
CA GLU A 182 -4.61 17.15 22.33
C GLU A 182 -5.75 17.93 21.65
N THR A 183 -5.73 17.99 20.31
CA THR A 183 -6.76 18.69 19.51
C THR A 183 -8.14 18.03 19.67
N LEU A 184 -8.21 16.70 19.56
CA LEU A 184 -9.46 15.94 19.75
C LEU A 184 -9.95 15.98 21.19
N GLY A 185 -9.04 15.97 22.17
CA GLY A 185 -9.37 16.13 23.59
C GLY A 185 -10.03 17.47 23.88
N ALA A 186 -9.53 18.55 23.28
CA ALA A 186 -10.14 19.88 23.37
C ALA A 186 -11.54 19.92 22.73
N LEU A 187 -11.76 19.22 21.61
CA LEU A 187 -13.06 19.12 20.94
C LEU A 187 -14.08 18.27 21.73
N ARG A 188 -13.63 17.21 22.41
CA ARG A 188 -14.49 16.28 23.18
C ARG A 188 -14.97 16.81 24.53
N ALA A 189 -14.50 17.96 24.99
CA ALA A 189 -14.92 18.57 26.25
C ALA A 189 -16.41 18.96 26.33
N GLY A 190 -17.24 18.66 25.30
CA GLY A 190 -18.67 18.96 25.27
C GLY A 190 -19.63 17.87 24.75
N VAL A 191 -19.17 16.66 24.37
CA VAL A 191 -20.04 15.66 23.74
C VAL A 191 -19.78 14.25 24.30
N GLY A 192 -20.77 13.66 24.96
CA GLY A 192 -20.78 12.25 25.31
C GLY A 192 -21.32 11.44 24.12
N ILE A 193 -20.43 10.79 23.37
CA ILE A 193 -20.81 9.89 22.28
C ILE A 193 -20.71 8.46 22.82
N ASP A 194 -21.82 7.75 22.81
CA ASP A 194 -21.86 6.31 23.08
C ASP A 194 -21.60 5.59 21.75
N VAL A 195 -20.33 5.25 21.50
CA VAL A 195 -19.94 4.43 20.35
C VAL A 195 -19.91 2.98 20.81
N GLU A 196 -20.58 2.09 20.08
CA GLU A 196 -20.49 0.64 20.26
C GLU A 196 -19.04 0.19 20.02
N ASP A 197 -18.34 -0.17 21.12
CA ASP A 197 -16.96 -0.63 21.23
C ASP A 197 -15.98 -0.24 20.09
N PRO A 198 -15.51 1.03 20.02
CA PRO A 198 -14.53 1.47 19.02
C PRO A 198 -13.18 0.76 19.15
N ARG A 199 -12.86 0.21 20.32
CA ARG A 199 -11.61 -0.54 20.52
C ARG A 199 -11.69 -1.91 19.85
N GLY A 200 -12.83 -2.59 19.99
CA GLY A 200 -13.12 -3.83 19.28
C GLY A 200 -13.01 -3.69 17.77
N MET A 201 -13.55 -2.60 17.20
CA MET A 201 -13.43 -2.30 15.77
C MET A 201 -11.98 -2.10 15.32
N VAL A 202 -11.18 -1.36 16.10
CA VAL A 202 -9.74 -1.17 15.80
C VAL A 202 -9.01 -2.51 15.85
N GLU A 203 -9.28 -3.35 16.86
CA GLU A 203 -8.64 -4.65 16.97
C GLU A 203 -9.04 -5.57 15.81
N GLN A 204 -10.28 -5.52 15.34
CA GLN A 204 -10.73 -6.27 14.17
C GLN A 204 -9.94 -5.90 12.90
N ILE A 205 -9.73 -4.60 12.65
CA ILE A 205 -8.89 -4.12 11.54
C ILE A 205 -7.44 -4.60 11.72
N LEU A 206 -6.92 -4.60 12.94
CA LEU A 206 -5.54 -5.03 13.22
C LEU A 206 -5.35 -6.54 13.07
N GLU A 207 -6.32 -7.36 13.45
CA GLU A 207 -6.25 -8.82 13.26
C GLU A 207 -6.23 -9.21 11.78
N ALA A 208 -7.06 -8.57 10.94
CA ALA A 208 -7.02 -8.79 9.50
C ALA A 208 -5.60 -8.50 8.93
N ASN A 209 -4.95 -7.46 9.44
CA ASN A 209 -3.59 -7.09 9.03
C ASN A 209 -2.51 -8.10 9.50
N ARG A 210 -2.74 -8.90 10.55
CA ARG A 210 -1.76 -9.87 11.07
C ARG A 210 -1.57 -11.09 10.16
N LEU A 211 -2.48 -11.30 9.20
CA LEU A 211 -2.34 -12.35 8.19
C LEU A 211 -1.15 -12.09 7.25
N HIS A 212 -0.75 -10.82 7.09
CA HIS A 212 0.35 -10.45 6.21
C HIS A 212 1.71 -10.58 6.91
N ARG A 213 2.49 -11.57 6.49
CA ARG A 213 3.84 -11.83 7.00
C ARG A 213 4.84 -10.81 6.48
N ILE A 214 5.85 -10.54 7.30
CA ILE A 214 7.02 -9.72 6.99
C ILE A 214 8.22 -10.65 6.74
N PRO A 215 9.11 -10.36 5.76
CA PRO A 215 10.35 -11.10 5.59
C PRO A 215 11.27 -11.06 6.83
N ASP A 216 11.97 -12.16 7.11
CA ASP A 216 12.79 -12.33 8.33
C ASP A 216 13.94 -11.32 8.48
N HIS A 217 14.45 -10.80 7.37
CA HIS A 217 15.53 -9.82 7.36
C HIS A 217 15.07 -8.40 7.78
N ALA A 218 13.76 -8.19 7.97
CA ALA A 218 13.20 -6.89 8.30
C ALA A 218 13.72 -6.37 9.66
N PRO A 219 14.24 -5.12 9.73
CA PRO A 219 14.75 -4.57 10.98
C PRO A 219 13.63 -4.39 11.99
N THR A 220 13.83 -4.87 13.23
CA THR A 220 12.82 -4.76 14.30
C THR A 220 12.30 -3.34 14.50
N ARG A 221 13.17 -2.33 14.34
CA ARG A 221 12.76 -0.92 14.43
C ARG A 221 11.78 -0.53 13.32
N ALA A 222 12.02 -0.97 12.08
CA ALA A 222 11.15 -0.66 10.96
C ALA A 222 9.79 -1.35 11.11
N VAL A 223 9.80 -2.63 11.52
CA VAL A 223 8.57 -3.38 11.84
C VAL A 223 7.73 -2.66 12.89
N ARG A 224 8.34 -2.24 14.01
CA ARG A 224 7.64 -1.50 15.07
C ARG A 224 7.02 -0.19 14.56
N VAL A 225 7.72 0.55 13.71
CA VAL A 225 7.19 1.80 13.12
C VAL A 225 6.01 1.49 12.20
N LEU A 226 6.11 0.44 11.39
CA LEU A 226 5.03 0.01 10.50
C LEU A 226 3.78 -0.42 11.29
N GLU A 227 3.94 -1.19 12.37
CA GLU A 227 2.87 -1.60 13.28
C GLU A 227 2.23 -0.40 13.99
N THR A 228 3.05 0.53 14.49
CA THR A 228 2.55 1.76 15.13
C THR A 228 1.74 2.59 14.13
N ALA A 229 2.25 2.74 12.91
CA ALA A 229 1.55 3.46 11.85
C ALA A 229 0.24 2.74 11.47
N ALA A 230 0.24 1.40 11.36
CA ALA A 230 -0.97 0.62 11.09
C ALA A 230 -2.04 0.76 12.19
N HIS A 231 -1.63 0.78 13.46
CA HIS A 231 -2.52 1.04 14.59
C HIS A 231 -3.17 2.42 14.49
N VAL A 232 -2.38 3.47 14.25
CA VAL A 232 -2.91 4.84 14.10
C VAL A 232 -3.83 4.94 12.88
N ASP A 233 -3.49 4.30 11.78
CA ASP A 233 -4.31 4.22 10.56
C ASP A 233 -5.67 3.54 10.85
N ALA A 234 -5.68 2.44 11.61
CA ALA A 234 -6.90 1.77 12.04
C ALA A 234 -7.78 2.68 12.92
N ILE A 235 -7.18 3.44 13.85
CA ILE A 235 -7.91 4.45 14.64
C ILE A 235 -8.53 5.51 13.73
N ILE A 236 -7.79 6.02 12.74
CA ILE A 236 -8.30 7.01 11.78
C ILE A 236 -9.46 6.43 10.97
N ALA A 237 -9.33 5.18 10.49
CA ALA A 237 -10.37 4.51 9.71
C ALA A 237 -11.67 4.33 10.51
N VAL A 238 -11.57 3.75 11.72
CA VAL A 238 -12.72 3.61 12.64
C VAL A 238 -13.31 4.98 12.97
N SER A 239 -12.48 5.96 13.30
CA SER A 239 -12.97 7.32 13.61
C SER A 239 -13.72 7.94 12.42
N SER A 240 -13.23 7.77 11.20
CA SER A 240 -13.83 8.32 9.99
C SER A 240 -15.16 7.64 9.66
N GLY A 241 -15.27 6.32 9.82
CA GLY A 241 -16.52 5.57 9.66
C GLY A 241 -17.58 5.93 10.71
N LEU A 242 -17.16 6.32 11.91
CA LEU A 242 -18.03 6.72 13.01
C LEU A 242 -18.41 8.22 12.99
N MET A 243 -17.69 9.07 12.25
CA MET A 243 -17.94 10.52 12.21
C MET A 243 -19.38 10.91 11.81
N PRO A 244 -20.06 10.22 10.86
CA PRO A 244 -21.46 10.50 10.54
C PRO A 244 -22.44 10.20 11.69
N ILE A 245 -22.06 9.35 12.63
CA ILE A 245 -22.92 8.84 13.72
C ILE A 245 -22.82 9.75 14.96
N GLY A 246 -21.65 10.36 15.19
CA GLY A 246 -21.35 11.11 16.41
C GLY A 246 -21.42 12.64 16.32
N LEU A 247 -21.52 13.21 15.11
CA LEU A 247 -21.47 14.66 14.89
C LEU A 247 -22.81 15.15 14.33
N GLN A 248 -23.35 16.22 14.93
CA GLN A 248 -24.73 16.66 14.65
C GLN A 248 -24.81 17.72 13.54
N SER A 249 -23.66 18.20 13.06
CA SER A 249 -23.58 19.15 11.94
C SER A 249 -22.45 18.83 10.97
N SER A 250 -22.66 19.18 9.69
CA SER A 250 -21.63 19.06 8.65
C SER A 250 -20.36 19.87 8.95
N SER A 251 -20.47 20.98 9.69
CA SER A 251 -19.31 21.77 10.13
C SER A 251 -18.42 21.04 11.13
N GLU A 252 -19.00 20.26 12.05
CA GLU A 252 -18.23 19.49 13.01
C GLU A 252 -17.50 18.31 12.34
N VAL A 253 -18.17 17.64 11.39
CA VAL A 253 -17.56 16.59 10.55
C VAL A 253 -16.37 17.15 9.76
N GLN A 254 -16.53 18.34 9.19
CA GLN A 254 -15.45 19.02 8.46
C GLN A 254 -14.27 19.37 9.37
N ILE A 255 -14.53 19.94 10.56
CA ILE A 255 -13.48 20.31 11.53
C ILE A 255 -12.71 19.09 12.01
N ALA A 256 -13.40 18.00 12.35
CA ALA A 256 -12.76 16.76 12.76
C ALA A 256 -11.96 16.11 11.62
N GLY A 257 -12.46 16.14 10.39
CA GLY A 257 -11.74 15.67 9.20
C GLY A 257 -10.48 16.51 8.91
N ASP A 258 -10.57 17.83 9.02
CA ASP A 258 -9.44 18.73 8.83
C ASP A 258 -8.39 18.57 9.95
N ALA A 259 -8.80 18.23 11.17
CA ALA A 259 -7.89 17.92 12.28
C ALA A 259 -7.14 16.59 12.10
N LEU A 260 -7.76 15.59 11.47
CA LEU A 260 -7.14 14.28 11.23
C LEU A 260 -6.28 14.23 9.96
N ARG A 261 -6.51 15.11 8.98
CA ARG A 261 -5.76 15.12 7.71
C ARG A 261 -4.24 15.21 7.87
N PRO A 262 -3.68 16.09 8.74
CA PRO A 262 -2.24 16.12 8.98
C PRO A 262 -1.68 14.81 9.55
N LEU A 263 -2.44 14.15 10.43
CA LEU A 263 -2.04 12.86 11.00
C LEU A 263 -1.96 11.77 9.93
N ALA A 264 -2.93 11.71 9.01
CA ALA A 264 -2.93 10.75 7.91
C ALA A 264 -1.69 10.87 7.01
N LEU A 265 -1.24 12.11 6.74
CA LEU A 265 -0.02 12.35 5.96
C LEU A 265 1.24 11.84 6.69
N VAL A 266 1.35 12.09 8.00
CA VAL A 266 2.48 11.62 8.81
C VAL A 266 2.50 10.10 8.93
N VAL A 267 1.34 9.47 9.12
CA VAL A 267 1.19 8.00 9.12
C VAL A 267 1.69 7.42 7.79
N ARG A 268 1.32 8.03 6.66
CA ARG A 268 1.80 7.61 5.34
C ARG A 268 3.31 7.72 5.22
N SER A 269 3.91 8.85 5.59
CA SER A 269 5.37 9.02 5.56
C SER A 269 6.10 8.02 6.45
N ALA A 270 5.57 7.73 7.65
CA ALA A 270 6.12 6.70 8.54
C ALA A 270 6.05 5.29 7.94
N ARG A 271 4.94 4.95 7.26
CA ARG A 271 4.80 3.68 6.53
C ARG A 271 5.83 3.58 5.41
N LEU A 272 5.96 4.61 4.57
CA LEU A 272 6.93 4.62 3.48
C LEU A 272 8.38 4.55 4.00
N ALA A 273 8.70 5.23 5.11
CA ALA A 273 10.01 5.15 5.75
C ALA A 273 10.33 3.73 6.25
N ALA A 274 9.37 3.11 6.95
CA ALA A 274 9.50 1.75 7.44
C ALA A 274 9.65 0.74 6.30
N LEU A 275 8.80 0.83 5.27
CA LEU A 275 8.91 0.01 4.07
C LEU A 275 10.27 0.17 3.42
N ASN A 276 10.72 1.40 3.15
CA ASN A 276 12.02 1.67 2.53
C ASN A 276 13.19 1.06 3.33
N ALA A 277 13.14 1.14 4.66
CA ALA A 277 14.13 0.51 5.53
C ALA A 277 14.14 -1.03 5.41
N ILE A 278 12.96 -1.66 5.32
CA ILE A 278 12.83 -3.10 5.08
C ILE A 278 13.36 -3.47 3.70
N LEU A 279 12.93 -2.76 2.64
CA LEU A 279 13.39 -3.03 1.28
C LEU A 279 14.92 -3.00 1.19
N ARG A 280 15.55 -1.98 1.78
CA ARG A 280 17.02 -1.85 1.79
C ARG A 280 17.73 -2.93 2.60
N SER A 281 17.10 -3.44 3.66
CA SER A 281 17.75 -4.44 4.53
C SER A 281 17.95 -5.79 3.86
N ALA A 282 17.16 -6.13 2.83
CA ALA A 282 17.38 -7.34 2.03
C ALA A 282 18.75 -7.38 1.32
N TRP A 283 19.31 -6.20 1.03
CA TRP A 283 20.52 -6.01 0.22
C TRP A 283 21.77 -5.68 1.05
N ARG A 284 21.66 -5.80 2.38
CA ARG A 284 22.79 -5.56 3.30
C ARG A 284 23.32 -6.91 3.76
N ASP A 285 24.50 -7.28 3.27
CA ASP A 285 25.32 -8.34 3.85
C ASP A 285 25.77 -7.99 5.28
#